data_AF-A0A7V4ZMN8-F1
#
_entry.id   AF-A0A7V4ZMN8-F1
#
_cell.length_a   1.000
_cell.length_b   1.000
_cell.length_c   1.000
_cell.angle_alpha   90.00
_cell.angle_beta   90.00
_cell.angle_gamma   90.00
#
_symmetry.space_group_name_H-M   'P 1'
#
loop_
_entity.id
_entity.type
_entity.pdbx_description
1 polymer ?
#
loop_
_entity_poly.entity_id
_entity_poly.type
_entity_poly.pdbx_seq_one_letter_code
_entity_poly.pdbx_strand_id
1 'polypeptide(L)'
;MNRQRFSKKRFRKSKLLRLISHKYIFLKSAIFVIMVTMFFLNSCTIKEIKPPSETQTPTLRPAKIALALGAGSSKGFAHVGVLKILETNKVPIHMIVGTSVGSVVGAFYSYGIGAFDLQKLSFQVEQKDIVDITFPENGFIKGEKLEEFVNKTLKNTPIEKLKIPFFAIATEIQNGDETVFGRGNTGQAVRASCSIPGIFRPVKILDKFYVDGGVVSPVPVDAARRLGADIVIAVDISSSSERMPPSNTIETLLQSIHIMYSKLASAQLSRADVVIRPKVGHIGSSDFSKRHEAILEGEKAALEALPKIMDILNRLRLEGRL
;
A
#
# COMPACT_ATOMS: atom_id res chain seq x y z
N MET A 1 -78.44 95.50 -5.37
CA MET A 1 -77.74 95.38 -4.06
C MET A 1 -76.90 94.11 -4.02
N ASN A 2 -75.58 94.31 -3.90
CA ASN A 2 -74.51 93.31 -3.93
C ASN A 2 -74.51 92.39 -2.71
N ARG A 3 -74.70 91.07 -2.89
CA ARG A 3 -74.20 90.03 -1.94
C ARG A 3 -74.23 88.56 -2.42
N GLN A 4 -74.24 88.27 -3.73
CA GLN A 4 -74.31 86.88 -4.23
C GLN A 4 -73.16 86.42 -5.16
N ARG A 5 -72.14 87.25 -5.43
CA ARG A 5 -71.08 86.90 -6.41
C ARG A 5 -69.83 86.22 -5.84
N PHE A 6 -69.67 86.08 -4.53
CA PHE A 6 -68.41 85.57 -3.95
C PHE A 6 -68.38 84.09 -3.51
N SER A 7 -69.52 83.38 -3.49
CA SER A 7 -69.55 81.97 -3.04
C SER A 7 -69.38 80.92 -4.16
N LYS A 8 -69.83 81.20 -5.40
CA LYS A 8 -69.79 80.22 -6.51
C LYS A 8 -68.41 79.95 -7.11
N LYS A 9 -67.43 80.86 -6.97
CA LYS A 9 -66.07 80.67 -7.52
C LYS A 9 -65.21 79.71 -6.68
N ARG A 10 -65.42 79.64 -5.36
CA ARG A 10 -64.63 78.76 -4.46
C ARG A 10 -65.06 77.29 -4.57
N PHE A 11 -66.35 77.04 -4.85
CA PHE A 11 -66.90 75.69 -4.98
C PHE A 11 -66.56 74.99 -6.31
N ARG A 12 -66.39 75.73 -7.41
CA ARG A 12 -65.95 75.15 -8.70
C ARG A 12 -64.47 74.80 -8.72
N LYS A 13 -63.61 75.54 -7.98
CA LYS A 13 -62.17 75.27 -7.92
C LYS A 13 -61.85 73.99 -7.15
N SER A 14 -62.56 73.70 -6.05
CA SER A 14 -62.34 72.48 -5.24
C SER A 14 -62.79 71.20 -5.95
N LYS A 15 -63.88 71.26 -6.73
CA LYS A 15 -64.36 70.11 -7.52
C LYS A 15 -63.42 69.79 -8.70
N LEU A 16 -62.88 70.81 -9.36
CA LEU A 16 -61.89 70.65 -10.43
C LEU A 16 -60.55 70.11 -9.91
N LEU A 17 -60.06 70.59 -8.77
CA LEU A 17 -58.84 70.09 -8.11
C LEU A 17 -58.97 68.62 -7.67
N ARG A 18 -60.14 68.19 -7.17
CA ARG A 18 -60.40 66.76 -6.86
C ARG A 18 -60.48 65.88 -8.11
N LEU A 19 -61.04 66.38 -9.21
CA LEU A 19 -61.09 65.65 -10.48
C LEU A 19 -59.69 65.48 -11.09
N ILE A 20 -58.83 66.49 -10.97
CA ILE A 20 -57.43 66.42 -11.42
C ILE A 20 -56.62 65.46 -10.52
N SER A 21 -56.82 65.48 -9.20
CA SER A 21 -56.11 64.56 -8.29
C SER A 21 -56.54 63.10 -8.49
N HIS A 22 -57.83 62.83 -8.73
CA HIS A 22 -58.30 61.47 -9.02
C HIS A 22 -57.76 60.94 -10.35
N LYS A 23 -57.69 61.77 -11.41
CA LYS A 23 -57.03 61.39 -12.67
C LYS A 23 -55.53 61.16 -12.49
N TYR A 24 -54.85 61.96 -11.67
CA TYR A 24 -53.42 61.79 -11.36
C TYR A 24 -53.14 60.51 -10.57
N ILE A 25 -54.02 60.15 -9.63
CA ILE A 25 -53.93 58.90 -8.86
C ILE A 25 -54.17 57.70 -9.78
N PHE A 26 -55.22 57.75 -10.64
CA PHE A 26 -55.46 56.69 -11.61
C PHE A 26 -54.32 56.53 -12.62
N LEU A 27 -53.71 57.63 -13.07
CA LEU A 27 -52.58 57.61 -13.98
C LEU A 27 -51.32 57.05 -13.30
N LYS A 28 -51.05 57.41 -12.04
CA LYS A 28 -49.95 56.82 -11.26
C LYS A 28 -50.16 55.34 -10.99
N SER A 29 -51.38 54.91 -10.67
CA SER A 29 -51.72 53.50 -10.48
C SER A 29 -51.61 52.71 -11.78
N ALA A 30 -52.05 53.28 -12.92
CA ALA A 30 -51.89 52.64 -14.23
C ALA A 30 -50.42 52.51 -14.64
N ILE A 31 -49.61 53.57 -14.44
CA ILE A 31 -48.16 53.53 -14.70
C ILE A 31 -47.45 52.53 -13.77
N PHE A 32 -47.88 52.44 -12.50
CA PHE A 32 -47.33 51.46 -11.56
C PHE A 32 -47.68 50.02 -11.97
N VAL A 33 -48.93 49.76 -12.38
CA VAL A 33 -49.35 48.44 -12.89
C VAL A 33 -48.61 48.10 -14.19
N ILE A 34 -48.40 49.06 -15.09
CA ILE A 34 -47.63 48.88 -16.33
C ILE A 34 -46.14 48.61 -16.04
N MET A 35 -45.52 49.33 -15.09
CA MET A 35 -44.14 49.05 -14.68
C MET A 35 -44.00 47.68 -14.02
N VAL A 36 -44.93 47.30 -13.15
CA VAL A 36 -44.91 45.98 -12.49
C VAL A 36 -45.11 44.86 -13.51
N THR A 37 -46.02 45.03 -14.47
CA THR A 37 -46.20 44.04 -15.56
C THR A 37 -45.00 43.97 -16.51
N MET A 38 -44.33 45.08 -16.81
CA MET A 38 -43.05 45.07 -17.54
C MET A 38 -41.91 44.40 -16.74
N PHE A 39 -41.94 44.49 -15.41
CA PHE A 39 -40.97 43.81 -14.54
C PHE A 39 -41.17 42.29 -14.55
N PHE A 40 -42.42 41.83 -14.58
CA PHE A 40 -42.74 40.40 -14.66
C PHE A 40 -42.53 39.77 -16.06
N LEU A 41 -42.60 40.56 -17.14
CA LEU A 41 -42.35 40.07 -18.51
C LEU A 41 -40.87 39.88 -18.85
N ASN A 42 -39.95 40.49 -18.09
CA ASN A 42 -38.50 40.29 -18.25
C ASN A 42 -37.93 39.13 -17.42
N SER A 43 -38.74 38.45 -16.61
CA SER A 43 -38.30 37.31 -15.78
C SER A 43 -38.34 35.95 -16.48
N CYS A 44 -38.71 35.89 -17.76
CA CYS A 44 -38.50 34.70 -18.58
C CYS A 44 -37.11 34.72 -19.23
N THR A 45 -36.05 34.64 -18.42
CA THR A 45 -34.76 34.18 -18.92
C THR A 45 -34.91 32.73 -19.34
N ILE A 46 -34.74 32.47 -20.65
CA ILE A 46 -34.56 31.11 -21.17
C ILE A 46 -33.42 30.50 -20.36
N LYS A 47 -33.75 29.51 -19.54
CA LYS A 47 -32.75 28.73 -18.81
C LYS A 47 -31.94 28.02 -19.89
N GLU A 48 -30.77 28.55 -20.25
CA GLU A 48 -29.82 27.82 -21.08
C GLU A 48 -29.65 26.45 -20.45
N ILE A 49 -30.13 25.43 -21.14
CA ILE A 49 -29.80 24.06 -20.83
C ILE A 49 -28.32 23.98 -21.17
N LYS A 50 -27.46 24.16 -20.16
CA LYS A 50 -26.05 23.79 -20.29
C LYS A 50 -26.06 22.38 -20.87
N PRO A 51 -25.34 22.11 -21.98
CA PRO A 51 -25.14 20.74 -22.42
C PRO A 51 -24.71 19.93 -21.18
N PRO A 52 -25.18 18.68 -21.00
CA PRO A 52 -24.80 17.89 -19.85
C PRO A 52 -23.28 18.00 -19.76
N SER A 53 -22.79 18.54 -18.63
CA SER A 53 -21.36 18.62 -18.37
C SER A 53 -20.85 17.24 -18.71
N GLU A 54 -19.96 17.13 -19.70
CA GLU A 54 -19.37 15.85 -20.07
C GLU A 54 -19.03 15.16 -18.76
N THR A 55 -19.72 14.07 -18.46
CA THR A 55 -19.42 13.27 -17.30
C THR A 55 -18.02 12.78 -17.59
N GLN A 56 -17.01 13.49 -17.08
CA GLN A 56 -15.64 13.05 -17.15
C GLN A 56 -15.68 11.70 -16.46
N THR A 57 -15.61 10.63 -17.26
CA THR A 57 -15.47 9.27 -16.74
C THR A 57 -14.31 9.38 -15.76
N PRO A 58 -14.51 9.11 -14.45
CA PRO A 58 -13.45 9.31 -13.49
C PRO A 58 -12.25 8.52 -13.99
N THR A 59 -11.16 9.23 -14.34
CA THR A 59 -9.96 8.60 -14.84
C THR A 59 -9.46 7.69 -13.72
N LEU A 60 -9.55 6.38 -13.94
CA LEU A 60 -9.17 5.40 -12.93
C LEU A 60 -7.70 5.64 -12.58
N ARG A 61 -7.41 5.83 -11.29
CA ARG A 61 -6.03 6.06 -10.85
C ARG A 61 -5.12 4.89 -11.26
N PRO A 62 -3.84 5.14 -11.57
CA PRO A 62 -2.87 4.08 -11.86
C PRO A 62 -2.86 3.02 -10.75
N ALA A 63 -2.83 1.76 -11.16
CA ALA A 63 -2.84 0.64 -10.24
C ALA A 63 -1.46 0.43 -9.61
N LYS A 64 -1.42 0.28 -8.29
CA LYS A 64 -0.20 -0.08 -7.56
C LYS A 64 -0.13 -1.58 -7.38
N ILE A 65 0.94 -2.18 -7.91
CA ILE A 65 1.22 -3.61 -7.80
C ILE A 65 2.31 -3.82 -6.76
N ALA A 66 1.99 -4.56 -5.71
CA ALA A 66 2.93 -4.92 -4.66
C ALA A 66 3.43 -6.35 -4.81
N LEU A 67 4.72 -6.54 -4.52
CA LEU A 67 5.31 -7.84 -4.29
C LEU A 67 5.47 -8.07 -2.78
N ALA A 68 4.74 -9.05 -2.23
CA ALA A 68 4.82 -9.43 -0.82
C ALA A 68 5.74 -10.66 -0.68
N LEU A 69 6.92 -10.48 -0.08
CA LEU A 69 7.93 -11.52 0.09
C LEU A 69 7.86 -12.10 1.50
N GLY A 70 7.47 -13.37 1.61
CA GLY A 70 7.27 -14.05 2.89
C GLY A 70 8.54 -14.47 3.63
N ALA A 71 8.37 -14.82 4.90
CA ALA A 71 9.40 -15.39 5.77
C ALA A 71 9.63 -16.88 5.48
N GLY A 72 10.87 -17.36 5.70
CA GLY A 72 11.22 -18.77 5.50
C GLY A 72 12.70 -19.12 5.64
N SER A 73 13.50 -18.32 6.34
CA SER A 73 14.94 -18.59 6.59
C SER A 73 15.73 -18.87 5.30
N SER A 74 16.55 -19.93 5.24
CA SER A 74 17.32 -20.32 4.04
C SER A 74 16.47 -20.51 2.77
N LYS A 75 15.18 -20.85 2.90
CA LYS A 75 14.25 -21.01 1.77
C LYS A 75 14.06 -19.69 1.00
N GLY A 76 14.47 -18.56 1.60
CA GLY A 76 14.48 -17.23 0.99
C GLY A 76 15.24 -17.12 -0.33
N PHE A 77 16.17 -18.03 -0.62
CA PHE A 77 16.81 -18.08 -1.95
C PHE A 77 15.80 -18.28 -3.09
N ALA A 78 14.63 -18.89 -2.84
CA ALA A 78 13.57 -19.00 -3.84
C ALA A 78 12.99 -17.64 -4.28
N HIS A 79 13.02 -16.62 -3.42
CA HIS A 79 12.59 -15.26 -3.79
C HIS A 79 13.42 -14.72 -4.96
N VAL A 80 14.71 -15.06 -5.03
CA VAL A 80 15.59 -14.65 -6.15
C VAL A 80 15.10 -15.25 -7.47
N GLY A 81 14.75 -16.54 -7.47
CA GLY A 81 14.19 -17.22 -8.64
C GLY A 81 12.87 -16.60 -9.11
N VAL A 82 11.99 -16.25 -8.16
CA VAL A 82 10.74 -15.54 -8.46
C VAL A 82 11.03 -14.18 -9.11
N LEU A 83 11.91 -13.38 -8.50
CA LEU A 83 12.29 -12.07 -9.04
C LEU A 83 12.87 -12.17 -10.45
N LYS A 84 13.67 -13.20 -10.76
CA LYS A 84 14.19 -13.41 -12.13
C LYS A 84 13.08 -13.52 -13.16
N ILE A 85 12.06 -14.34 -12.89
CA ILE A 85 10.95 -14.56 -13.81
C ILE A 85 10.09 -13.29 -13.93
N LEU A 86 9.79 -12.62 -12.83
CA LEU A 86 9.03 -11.37 -12.84
C LEU A 86 9.78 -10.27 -13.62
N GLU A 87 11.09 -10.12 -13.40
CA GLU A 87 11.94 -9.13 -14.06
C GLU A 87 12.07 -9.40 -15.56
N THR A 88 12.38 -10.64 -15.96
CA THR A 88 12.52 -11.02 -17.38
C THR A 88 11.22 -10.83 -18.16
N ASN A 89 10.08 -11.04 -17.51
CA ASN A 89 8.76 -10.82 -18.11
C ASN A 89 8.22 -9.40 -17.93
N LYS A 90 9.04 -8.46 -17.42
CA LYS A 90 8.71 -7.04 -17.25
C LYS A 90 7.42 -6.81 -16.45
N VAL A 91 7.20 -7.61 -15.40
CA VAL A 91 6.08 -7.41 -14.48
C VAL A 91 6.34 -6.12 -13.68
N PRO A 92 5.47 -5.09 -13.76
CA PRO A 92 5.71 -3.83 -13.07
C PRO A 92 5.47 -3.99 -11.57
N ILE A 93 6.51 -3.75 -10.77
CA ILE A 93 6.45 -3.78 -9.30
C ILE A 93 6.58 -2.35 -8.79
N HIS A 94 5.53 -1.87 -8.13
CA HIS A 94 5.42 -0.50 -7.64
C HIS A 94 5.81 -0.36 -6.17
N MET A 95 5.80 -1.46 -5.42
CA MET A 95 6.27 -1.53 -4.04
C MET A 95 6.61 -2.96 -3.64
N ILE A 96 7.48 -3.09 -2.65
CA ILE A 96 7.90 -4.38 -2.10
C ILE A 96 7.71 -4.35 -0.59
N VAL A 97 7.04 -5.37 -0.07
CA VAL A 97 6.87 -5.57 1.37
C VAL A 97 7.48 -6.90 1.72
N GLY A 98 8.46 -6.91 2.62
CA GLY A 98 9.24 -8.09 2.95
C GLY A 98 9.20 -8.41 4.44
N THR A 99 9.13 -9.69 4.76
CA THR A 99 9.20 -10.20 6.14
C THR A 99 10.37 -11.17 6.28
N SER A 100 11.18 -11.03 7.33
CA SER A 100 12.35 -11.88 7.59
C SER A 100 13.28 -11.92 6.37
N VAL A 101 13.65 -13.09 5.88
CA VAL A 101 14.46 -13.22 4.64
C VAL A 101 13.84 -12.51 3.43
N GLY A 102 12.52 -12.37 3.36
CA GLY A 102 11.84 -11.58 2.33
C GLY A 102 12.18 -10.09 2.41
N SER A 103 12.47 -9.56 3.60
CA SER A 103 12.96 -8.19 3.79
C SER A 103 14.39 -8.00 3.29
N VAL A 104 15.25 -9.01 3.46
CA VAL A 104 16.64 -9.00 2.94
C VAL A 104 16.63 -8.92 1.41
N VAL A 105 15.94 -9.88 0.78
CA VAL A 105 15.86 -9.95 -0.69
C VAL A 105 15.13 -8.73 -1.26
N GLY A 106 14.05 -8.31 -0.61
CA GLY A 106 13.28 -7.14 -0.99
C GLY A 106 14.10 -5.85 -0.93
N ALA A 107 14.89 -5.64 0.13
CA ALA A 107 15.74 -4.46 0.27
C ALA A 107 16.80 -4.38 -0.84
N PHE A 108 17.45 -5.50 -1.15
CA PHE A 108 18.46 -5.56 -2.22
C PHE A 108 17.85 -5.30 -3.60
N TYR A 109 16.70 -5.90 -3.88
CA TYR A 109 16.02 -5.68 -5.15
C TYR A 109 15.51 -4.23 -5.28
N SER A 110 14.92 -3.69 -4.21
CA SER A 110 14.44 -2.30 -4.16
C SER A 110 15.57 -1.28 -4.30
N TYR A 111 16.79 -1.58 -3.86
CA TYR A 111 17.96 -0.76 -4.13
C TYR A 111 18.37 -0.75 -5.62
N GLY A 112 17.96 -1.78 -6.36
CA GLY A 112 18.24 -1.95 -7.78
C GLY A 112 19.36 -2.94 -8.09
N ILE A 113 19.60 -3.92 -7.20
CA ILE A 113 20.39 -5.11 -7.54
C ILE A 113 19.48 -6.03 -8.35
N GLY A 114 19.81 -6.21 -9.64
CA GLY A 114 19.01 -7.04 -10.54
C GLY A 114 18.98 -8.51 -10.10
N ALA A 115 17.95 -9.25 -10.50
CA ALA A 115 17.73 -10.62 -10.02
C ALA A 115 18.90 -11.58 -10.34
N PHE A 116 19.62 -11.36 -11.44
CA PHE A 116 20.82 -12.11 -11.78
C PHE A 116 22.00 -11.84 -10.84
N ASP A 117 22.18 -10.58 -10.42
CA ASP A 117 23.24 -10.22 -9.47
C ASP A 117 22.87 -10.65 -8.04
N LEU A 118 21.58 -10.68 -7.69
CA LEU A 118 21.12 -11.33 -6.46
C LEU A 118 21.48 -12.81 -6.43
N GLN A 119 21.33 -13.52 -7.56
CA GLN A 119 21.76 -14.91 -7.66
C GLN A 119 23.27 -15.05 -7.45
N LYS A 120 24.11 -14.19 -8.07
CA LYS A 120 25.57 -14.21 -7.83
C LYS A 120 25.90 -13.97 -6.36
N LEU A 121 25.29 -12.95 -5.76
CA LEU A 121 25.47 -12.61 -4.35
C LEU A 121 25.11 -13.80 -3.46
N SER A 122 24.01 -14.51 -3.77
CA SER A 122 23.59 -15.70 -3.02
C SER A 122 24.63 -16.83 -3.02
N PHE A 123 25.42 -16.96 -4.09
CA PHE A 123 26.49 -17.95 -4.16
C PHE A 123 27.73 -17.55 -3.34
N GLN A 124 27.93 -16.26 -3.11
CA GLN A 124 29.09 -15.73 -2.38
C GLN A 124 28.87 -15.67 -0.86
N VAL A 125 27.62 -15.51 -0.42
CA VAL A 125 27.30 -15.41 1.01
C VAL A 125 27.44 -16.76 1.70
N GLU A 126 28.18 -16.78 2.80
CA GLU A 126 28.25 -17.90 3.73
C GLU A 126 27.54 -17.57 5.05
N GLN A 127 27.12 -18.59 5.80
CA GLN A 127 26.37 -18.40 7.04
C GLN A 127 27.16 -17.56 8.07
N LYS A 128 28.49 -17.73 8.13
CA LYS A 128 29.38 -16.99 9.04
C LYS A 128 29.42 -15.48 8.78
N ASP A 129 29.03 -15.04 7.58
CA ASP A 129 29.06 -13.64 7.18
C ASP A 129 27.88 -12.85 7.76
N ILE A 130 26.80 -13.56 8.12
CA ILE A 130 25.53 -12.96 8.58
C ILE A 130 25.10 -13.42 9.98
N VAL A 131 25.76 -14.44 10.54
CA VAL A 131 25.47 -14.99 11.88
C VAL A 131 26.62 -14.72 12.85
N ASP A 132 26.28 -14.18 14.03
CA ASP A 132 27.16 -13.79 15.13
C ASP A 132 26.71 -14.38 16.49
N ILE A 133 27.26 -15.55 16.83
CA ILE A 133 26.88 -16.34 18.02
C ILE A 133 27.42 -15.70 19.32
N THR A 134 26.64 -15.72 20.40
CA THR A 134 26.95 -15.13 21.71
C THR A 134 26.43 -15.98 22.89
N PHE A 135 26.94 -15.73 24.10
CA PHE A 135 26.47 -16.35 25.33
C PHE A 135 25.06 -15.84 25.72
N PRO A 136 24.19 -16.68 26.32
CA PRO A 136 22.76 -16.40 26.42
C PRO A 136 22.44 -15.40 27.54
N GLU A 137 21.87 -14.26 27.16
CA GLU A 137 21.09 -13.38 28.04
C GLU A 137 19.66 -13.19 27.52
N ASN A 138 19.43 -13.25 26.19
CA ASN A 138 18.12 -13.19 25.51
C ASN A 138 18.21 -13.59 24.02
N GLY A 139 18.82 -14.74 23.71
CA GLY A 139 19.08 -15.21 22.34
C GLY A 139 20.57 -15.50 22.10
N PHE A 140 20.84 -16.42 21.17
CA PHE A 140 22.18 -16.94 20.88
C PHE A 140 22.89 -16.16 19.77
N ILE A 141 22.21 -15.30 19.03
CA ILE A 141 22.76 -14.56 17.89
C ILE A 141 22.40 -13.08 18.02
N LYS A 142 23.34 -12.15 17.80
CA LYS A 142 23.03 -10.70 17.95
C LYS A 142 22.34 -10.09 16.72
N GLY A 143 22.65 -10.58 15.53
CA GLY A 143 22.18 -10.07 14.24
C GLY A 143 22.93 -8.82 13.74
N GLU A 144 24.00 -8.36 14.40
CA GLU A 144 24.74 -7.15 14.02
C GLU A 144 25.44 -7.34 12.68
N LYS A 145 25.99 -8.54 12.44
CA LYS A 145 26.57 -8.90 11.14
C LYS A 145 25.58 -8.81 9.98
N LEU A 146 24.33 -9.20 10.19
CA LEU A 146 23.30 -9.08 9.16
C LEU A 146 23.02 -7.60 8.84
N GLU A 147 22.88 -6.77 9.86
CA GLU A 147 22.71 -5.33 9.70
C GLU A 147 23.89 -4.70 8.94
N GLU A 148 25.12 -5.00 9.35
CA GLU A 148 26.34 -4.53 8.69
C GLU A 148 26.43 -5.01 7.24
N PHE A 149 26.10 -6.27 6.97
CA PHE A 149 26.11 -6.84 5.63
C PHE A 149 25.11 -6.11 4.71
N VAL A 150 23.89 -5.87 5.19
CA VAL A 150 22.88 -5.12 4.43
C VAL A 150 23.34 -3.68 4.21
N ASN A 151 23.80 -3.00 5.26
CA ASN A 151 24.25 -1.63 5.18
C ASN A 151 25.44 -1.46 4.22
N LYS A 152 26.42 -2.36 4.27
CA LYS A 152 27.56 -2.37 3.34
C LYS A 152 27.11 -2.61 1.89
N THR A 153 26.25 -3.61 1.67
CA THR A 153 25.74 -3.95 0.32
C THR A 153 24.95 -2.79 -0.29
N LEU A 154 24.15 -2.10 0.53
CA LEU A 154 23.32 -0.97 0.12
C LEU A 154 24.02 0.39 0.24
N LYS A 155 25.33 0.41 0.54
CA LYS A 155 26.12 1.63 0.73
C LYS A 155 25.48 2.63 1.71
N ASN A 156 24.88 2.11 2.78
CA ASN A 156 24.13 2.85 3.80
C ASN A 156 22.95 3.67 3.24
N THR A 157 22.37 3.25 2.12
CA THR A 157 21.19 3.92 1.55
C THR A 157 19.98 3.70 2.47
N PRO A 158 19.32 4.77 2.96
CA PRO A 158 18.14 4.66 3.80
C PRO A 158 16.92 4.20 3.00
N ILE A 159 15.93 3.61 3.68
CA ILE A 159 14.79 2.93 3.05
C ILE A 159 14.03 3.84 2.07
N GLU A 160 13.80 5.09 2.45
CA GLU A 160 13.06 6.06 1.65
C GLU A 160 13.80 6.52 0.38
N LYS A 161 15.09 6.19 0.23
CA LYS A 161 15.91 6.51 -0.95
C LYS A 161 16.11 5.32 -1.89
N LEU A 162 15.49 4.16 -1.61
CA LEU A 162 15.53 3.01 -2.50
C LEU A 162 14.72 3.28 -3.78
N LYS A 163 15.09 2.63 -4.89
CA LYS A 163 14.49 2.87 -6.22
C LYS A 163 13.03 2.45 -6.29
N ILE A 164 12.70 1.33 -5.66
CA ILE A 164 11.33 0.84 -5.50
C ILE A 164 10.94 1.02 -4.03
N PRO A 165 9.78 1.64 -3.72
CA PRO A 165 9.27 1.75 -2.35
C PRO A 165 9.34 0.40 -1.62
N PHE A 166 10.06 0.37 -0.51
CA PHE A 166 10.34 -0.84 0.27
C PHE A 166 9.83 -0.70 1.69
N PHE A 167 9.30 -1.80 2.22
CA PHE A 167 8.80 -1.89 3.58
C PHE A 167 9.22 -3.20 4.22
N ALA A 168 9.95 -3.12 5.34
CA ALA A 168 10.28 -4.29 6.15
C ALA A 168 9.29 -4.45 7.30
N ILE A 169 8.77 -5.66 7.51
CA ILE A 169 7.82 -5.95 8.59
C ILE A 169 8.55 -6.52 9.79
N ALA A 170 8.29 -5.97 10.97
CA ALA A 170 8.76 -6.52 12.24
C ALA A 170 7.61 -6.56 13.25
N THR A 171 7.83 -7.28 14.34
CA THR A 171 6.86 -7.38 15.45
C THR A 171 7.40 -6.60 16.63
N GLU A 172 6.64 -5.64 17.16
CA GLU A 172 6.94 -5.03 18.46
C GLU A 172 6.63 -6.05 19.56
N ILE A 173 7.65 -6.53 20.26
CA ILE A 173 7.51 -7.71 21.14
C ILE A 173 6.69 -7.42 22.41
N GLN A 174 6.59 -6.16 22.82
CA GLN A 174 5.91 -5.80 24.05
C GLN A 174 4.37 -5.90 23.96
N ASN A 175 3.79 -5.64 22.79
CA ASN A 175 2.34 -5.60 22.55
C ASN A 175 1.89 -6.58 21.45
N GLY A 176 2.81 -7.11 20.64
CA GLY A 176 2.50 -7.96 19.51
C GLY A 176 2.02 -7.17 18.28
N ASP A 177 2.29 -5.86 18.21
CA ASP A 177 1.86 -5.03 17.10
C ASP A 177 2.76 -5.23 15.86
N GLU A 178 2.14 -5.24 14.68
CA GLU A 178 2.87 -5.19 13.41
C GLU A 178 3.45 -3.79 13.18
N THR A 179 4.77 -3.72 12.98
CA THR A 179 5.48 -2.50 12.60
C THR A 179 5.96 -2.58 11.16
N VAL A 180 5.65 -1.53 10.39
CA VAL A 180 6.05 -1.37 8.99
C VAL A 180 7.17 -0.34 8.88
N PHE A 181 8.41 -0.79 8.70
CA PHE A 181 9.55 0.10 8.48
C PHE A 181 9.63 0.52 7.01
N GLY A 182 9.17 1.74 6.71
CA GLY A 182 9.29 2.38 5.39
C GLY A 182 10.29 3.54 5.32
N ARG A 183 11.03 3.81 6.39
CA ARG A 183 12.01 4.91 6.50
C ARG A 183 13.14 4.56 7.46
N GLY A 184 14.29 5.21 7.33
CA GLY A 184 15.43 5.10 8.23
C GLY A 184 16.49 4.11 7.77
N ASN A 185 17.25 3.55 8.72
CA ASN A 185 18.36 2.64 8.41
C ASN A 185 17.84 1.29 7.89
N THR A 186 18.20 0.95 6.65
CA THR A 186 17.73 -0.26 5.98
C THR A 186 18.23 -1.53 6.66
N GLY A 187 19.51 -1.61 7.03
CA GLY A 187 20.08 -2.78 7.71
C GLY A 187 19.45 -3.03 9.07
N GLN A 188 19.16 -1.97 9.84
CA GLN A 188 18.52 -2.06 11.15
C GLN A 188 17.08 -2.57 11.03
N ALA A 189 16.30 -2.08 10.06
CA ALA A 189 14.94 -2.54 9.81
C ALA A 189 14.91 -4.01 9.34
N VAL A 190 15.84 -4.41 8.46
CA VAL A 190 15.99 -5.79 8.01
C VAL A 190 16.41 -6.70 9.16
N ARG A 191 17.35 -6.28 10.01
CA ARG A 191 17.75 -7.02 11.21
C ARG A 191 16.57 -7.25 12.15
N ALA A 192 15.79 -6.19 12.43
CA ALA A 192 14.57 -6.31 13.24
C ALA A 192 13.59 -7.31 12.62
N SER A 193 13.38 -7.24 11.31
CA SER A 193 12.51 -8.16 10.56
C SER A 193 12.95 -9.62 10.60
N CYS A 194 14.25 -9.89 10.79
CA CYS A 194 14.88 -11.22 10.82
C CYS A 194 15.21 -11.74 12.23
N SER A 195 14.89 -11.01 13.30
CA SER A 195 15.26 -11.40 14.67
C SER A 195 14.33 -12.48 15.23
N ILE A 196 14.51 -13.73 14.79
CA ILE A 196 13.67 -14.87 15.18
C ILE A 196 13.74 -15.08 16.71
N PRO A 197 12.58 -15.06 17.43
CA PRO A 197 12.54 -15.27 18.86
C PRO A 197 13.24 -16.56 19.31
N GLY A 198 14.03 -16.48 20.38
CA GLY A 198 14.79 -17.61 20.92
C GLY A 198 16.11 -17.91 20.19
N ILE A 199 16.32 -17.38 18.98
CA ILE A 199 17.56 -17.53 18.22
C ILE A 199 18.33 -16.22 18.17
N PHE A 200 17.68 -15.14 17.77
CA PHE A 200 18.27 -13.81 17.67
C PHE A 200 17.80 -12.93 18.84
N ARG A 201 18.68 -12.03 19.28
CA ARG A 201 18.32 -11.01 20.26
C ARG A 201 17.30 -10.02 19.66
N PRO A 202 16.27 -9.60 20.42
CA PRO A 202 15.40 -8.52 20.00
C PRO A 202 16.19 -7.25 19.68
N VAL A 203 15.85 -6.59 18.57
CA VAL A 203 16.52 -5.35 18.16
C VAL A 203 15.85 -4.19 18.86
N LYS A 204 16.64 -3.37 19.56
CA LYS A 204 16.14 -2.10 20.11
C LYS A 204 16.25 -1.00 19.04
N ILE A 205 15.13 -0.40 18.67
CA ILE A 205 15.07 0.78 17.81
C ILE A 205 14.30 1.86 18.56
N LEU A 206 14.97 2.97 18.88
CA LEU A 206 14.49 3.95 19.86
C LEU A 206 14.18 3.25 21.19
N ASP A 207 12.97 3.39 21.74
CA ASP A 207 12.56 2.80 23.02
C ASP A 207 11.73 1.51 22.87
N LYS A 208 11.69 0.93 21.66
CA LYS A 208 10.91 -0.26 21.34
C LYS A 208 11.80 -1.45 21.00
N PHE A 209 11.31 -2.66 21.28
CA PHE A 209 12.02 -3.89 20.99
C PHE A 209 11.29 -4.66 19.89
N TYR A 210 12.05 -5.15 18.93
CA TYR A 210 11.52 -5.78 17.75
C TYR A 210 12.06 -7.19 17.58
N VAL A 211 11.16 -8.10 17.17
CA VAL A 211 11.49 -9.44 16.73
C VAL A 211 10.99 -9.66 15.30
N ASP A 212 11.29 -10.84 14.76
CA ASP A 212 10.92 -11.25 13.41
C ASP A 212 9.44 -10.93 13.10
N GLY A 213 9.22 -10.33 11.93
CA GLY A 213 7.88 -9.92 11.51
C GLY A 213 6.94 -11.09 11.22
N GLY A 214 7.49 -12.30 11.05
CA GLY A 214 6.71 -13.49 10.79
C GLY A 214 5.80 -13.88 11.96
N VAL A 215 6.06 -13.39 13.17
CA VAL A 215 5.17 -13.62 14.32
C VAL A 215 3.76 -13.08 14.06
N VAL A 216 3.65 -11.95 13.35
CA VAL A 216 2.37 -11.26 13.10
C VAL A 216 1.99 -11.17 11.63
N SER A 217 2.97 -11.30 10.73
CA SER A 217 2.73 -11.21 9.29
C SER A 217 3.76 -12.00 8.46
N PRO A 218 3.72 -13.36 8.49
CA PRO A 218 4.64 -14.21 7.72
C PRO A 218 4.66 -13.94 6.23
N VAL A 219 3.52 -13.58 5.62
CA VAL A 219 3.45 -13.13 4.23
C VAL A 219 2.67 -11.82 4.19
N PRO A 220 3.33 -10.67 3.90
CA PRO A 220 2.80 -9.36 4.24
C PRO A 220 1.78 -8.79 3.22
N VAL A 221 0.76 -9.60 2.91
CA VAL A 221 -0.35 -9.23 2.01
C VAL A 221 -1.15 -8.07 2.58
N ASP A 222 -1.52 -8.14 3.86
CA ASP A 222 -2.35 -7.11 4.49
C ASP A 222 -1.62 -5.80 4.63
N ALA A 223 -0.33 -5.85 4.99
CA ALA A 223 0.52 -4.67 5.04
C ALA A 223 0.60 -4.01 3.65
N ALA A 224 0.82 -4.78 2.59
CA ALA A 224 0.82 -4.27 1.21
C ALA A 224 -0.51 -3.58 0.85
N ARG A 225 -1.66 -4.16 1.24
CA ARG A 225 -2.98 -3.54 1.05
C ARG A 225 -3.13 -2.23 1.81
N ARG A 226 -2.77 -2.20 3.10
CA ARG A 226 -2.81 -0.99 3.93
C ARG A 226 -1.93 0.13 3.37
N LEU A 227 -0.83 -0.22 2.71
CA LEU A 227 0.07 0.72 2.03
C LEU A 227 -0.46 1.19 0.66
N GLY A 228 -1.63 0.71 0.23
CA GLY A 228 -2.34 1.18 -0.97
C GLY A 228 -2.13 0.33 -2.21
N ALA A 229 -1.73 -0.94 -2.08
CA ALA A 229 -1.62 -1.86 -3.21
C ALA A 229 -3.00 -2.27 -3.76
N ASP A 230 -3.21 -2.02 -5.05
CA ASP A 230 -4.39 -2.48 -5.80
C ASP A 230 -4.28 -3.96 -6.17
N ILE A 231 -3.05 -4.42 -6.47
CA ILE A 231 -2.74 -5.83 -6.74
C ILE A 231 -1.62 -6.27 -5.81
N VAL A 232 -1.73 -7.47 -5.23
CA VAL A 232 -0.69 -8.10 -4.43
C VAL A 232 -0.32 -9.46 -5.04
N ILE A 233 0.94 -9.57 -5.44
CA ILE A 233 1.59 -10.83 -5.80
C ILE A 233 2.35 -11.29 -4.56
N ALA A 234 1.93 -12.39 -3.95
CA ALA A 234 2.51 -12.93 -2.73
C ALA A 234 3.41 -14.11 -3.01
N VAL A 235 4.60 -14.14 -2.40
CA VAL A 235 5.54 -15.27 -2.48
C VAL A 235 5.58 -15.99 -1.15
N ASP A 236 5.03 -17.20 -1.15
CA ASP A 236 4.90 -18.06 0.03
C ASP A 236 5.97 -19.15 0.00
N ILE A 237 7.02 -18.95 0.79
CA ILE A 237 8.08 -19.94 1.06
C ILE A 237 7.91 -20.59 2.44
N SER A 238 6.79 -20.34 3.12
CA SER A 238 6.51 -20.85 4.46
C SER A 238 6.08 -22.31 4.46
N SER A 239 5.94 -22.92 3.27
CA SER A 239 5.59 -24.34 3.15
C SER A 239 6.57 -25.21 3.95
N SER A 240 6.02 -25.95 4.91
CA SER A 240 6.75 -26.92 5.72
C SER A 240 6.41 -28.32 5.23
N SER A 241 7.39 -29.02 4.65
CA SER A 241 7.31 -30.46 4.43
C SER A 241 8.03 -31.25 5.53
N GLU A 242 8.48 -30.58 6.59
CA GLU A 242 9.15 -31.22 7.72
C GLU A 242 8.11 -32.01 8.55
N ARG A 243 7.96 -33.28 8.18
CA ARG A 243 7.14 -34.29 8.88
C ARG A 243 7.91 -35.00 9.99
N MET A 244 9.19 -34.67 10.19
CA MET A 244 10.00 -35.29 11.24
C MET A 244 9.69 -34.66 12.60
N PRO A 245 9.58 -35.47 13.67
CA PRO A 245 9.51 -34.96 15.03
C PRO A 245 10.79 -34.17 15.37
N PRO A 246 10.67 -33.09 16.16
CA PRO A 246 11.84 -32.34 16.60
C PRO A 246 12.66 -33.18 17.58
N SER A 247 13.98 -33.10 17.49
CA SER A 247 14.91 -33.90 18.31
C SER A 247 15.33 -33.22 19.62
N ASN A 248 15.13 -31.90 19.72
CA ASN A 248 15.52 -31.10 20.88
C ASN A 248 14.55 -29.92 21.14
N THR A 249 14.72 -29.24 22.28
CA THR A 249 13.86 -28.14 22.71
C THR A 249 13.87 -26.96 21.75
N ILE A 250 15.02 -26.63 21.16
CA ILE A 250 15.16 -25.52 20.20
C ILE A 250 14.40 -25.84 18.91
N GLU A 251 14.58 -27.05 18.38
CA GLU A 251 13.81 -27.53 17.22
C GLU A 251 12.31 -27.56 17.50
N THR A 252 11.90 -27.97 18.70
CA THR A 252 10.48 -27.98 19.11
C THR A 252 9.90 -26.57 19.11
N LEU A 253 10.63 -25.59 19.65
CA LEU A 253 10.24 -24.19 19.65
C LEU A 253 10.13 -23.65 18.22
N LEU A 254 11.14 -23.87 17.39
CA LEU A 254 11.16 -23.41 15.99
C LEU A 254 10.05 -24.04 15.14
N GLN A 255 9.81 -25.33 15.32
CA GLN A 255 8.72 -26.02 14.63
C GLN A 255 7.36 -25.49 15.06
N SER A 256 7.18 -25.18 16.35
CA SER A 256 5.95 -24.55 16.85
C SER A 256 5.73 -23.15 16.23
N ILE A 257 6.80 -22.34 16.17
CA ILE A 257 6.78 -21.03 15.50
C ILE A 257 6.41 -21.19 14.02
N HIS A 258 7.02 -22.13 13.31
CA HIS A 258 6.72 -22.40 11.90
C HIS A 258 5.27 -22.84 11.66
N ILE A 259 4.70 -23.68 12.54
CA ILE A 259 3.29 -24.07 12.46
C ILE A 259 2.38 -22.85 12.60
N MET A 260 2.65 -21.99 13.58
CA MET A 260 1.89 -20.74 13.77
C MET A 260 2.03 -19.83 12.55
N TYR A 261 3.25 -19.67 12.01
CA TYR A 261 3.52 -18.89 10.80
C TYR A 261 2.69 -19.43 9.62
N SER A 262 2.70 -20.75 9.39
CA SER A 262 1.97 -21.36 8.27
C SER A 262 0.46 -21.13 8.36
N LYS A 263 -0.12 -21.21 9.57
CA LYS A 263 -1.54 -20.94 9.79
C LYS A 263 -1.89 -19.48 9.48
N LEU A 264 -1.07 -18.55 9.97
CA LEU A 264 -1.29 -17.13 9.72
C LEU A 264 -1.06 -16.76 8.25
N ALA A 265 -0.01 -17.29 7.63
CA ALA A 265 0.26 -17.15 6.21
C ALA A 265 -0.93 -17.62 5.37
N SER A 266 -1.50 -18.79 5.67
CA SER A 266 -2.68 -19.30 4.96
C SER A 266 -3.86 -18.33 5.01
N ALA A 267 -4.07 -17.66 6.15
CA ALA A 267 -5.11 -16.64 6.28
C ALA A 267 -4.80 -15.40 5.43
N GLN A 268 -3.56 -14.92 5.43
CA GLN A 268 -3.11 -13.75 4.66
C GLN A 268 -3.16 -13.99 3.15
N LEU A 269 -2.71 -15.16 2.69
CA LEU A 269 -2.64 -15.53 1.28
C LEU A 269 -4.01 -15.59 0.60
N SER A 270 -5.09 -15.84 1.34
CA SER A 270 -6.46 -15.78 0.79
C SER A 270 -6.85 -14.41 0.23
N ARG A 271 -6.13 -13.34 0.61
CA ARG A 271 -6.38 -11.95 0.19
C ARG A 271 -5.41 -11.45 -0.89
N ALA A 272 -4.48 -12.30 -1.33
CA ALA A 272 -3.58 -12.00 -2.44
C ALA A 272 -4.27 -12.28 -3.78
N ASP A 273 -3.96 -11.48 -4.81
CA ASP A 273 -4.49 -11.73 -6.16
C ASP A 273 -3.77 -12.92 -6.82
N VAL A 274 -2.47 -13.02 -6.58
CA VAL A 274 -1.62 -14.12 -7.06
C VAL A 274 -0.76 -14.62 -5.92
N VAL A 275 -0.71 -15.95 -5.77
CA VAL A 275 0.18 -16.62 -4.83
C VAL A 275 1.17 -17.46 -5.62
N ILE A 276 2.46 -17.17 -5.43
CA ILE A 276 3.58 -17.93 -5.96
C ILE A 276 4.09 -18.79 -4.81
N ARG A 277 4.06 -20.12 -4.96
CA ARG A 277 4.45 -21.07 -3.89
C ARG A 277 5.55 -22.02 -4.37
N PRO A 278 6.83 -21.63 -4.19
CA PRO A 278 7.97 -22.51 -4.46
C PRO A 278 7.92 -23.80 -3.63
N LYS A 279 8.30 -24.94 -4.21
CA LYS A 279 8.33 -26.24 -3.53
C LYS A 279 9.64 -26.42 -2.76
N VAL A 280 9.80 -25.65 -1.69
CA VAL A 280 11.03 -25.59 -0.87
C VAL A 280 10.88 -26.18 0.53
N GLY A 281 9.77 -26.88 0.79
CA GLY A 281 9.42 -27.32 2.13
C GLY A 281 10.34 -28.39 2.73
N HIS A 282 11.13 -29.08 1.90
CA HIS A 282 12.14 -30.06 2.30
C HIS A 282 13.53 -29.45 2.55
N ILE A 283 13.71 -28.17 2.22
CA ILE A 283 14.98 -27.46 2.46
C ILE A 283 14.99 -27.02 3.92
N GLY A 284 15.99 -27.51 4.67
CA GLY A 284 16.14 -27.19 6.09
C GLY A 284 16.46 -25.70 6.31
N SER A 285 15.99 -25.14 7.41
CA SER A 285 16.02 -23.69 7.69
C SER A 285 17.41 -23.04 7.73
N SER A 286 18.46 -23.84 7.92
CA SER A 286 19.88 -23.43 7.91
C SER A 286 20.69 -24.05 6.76
N ASP A 287 20.05 -24.79 5.85
CA ASP A 287 20.75 -25.47 4.75
C ASP A 287 21.02 -24.53 3.57
N PHE A 288 22.18 -23.90 3.59
CA PHE A 288 22.62 -23.04 2.50
C PHE A 288 23.17 -23.84 1.31
N SER A 289 23.42 -25.15 1.42
CA SER A 289 23.90 -25.96 0.29
C SER A 289 22.84 -26.09 -0.81
N LYS A 290 21.56 -26.02 -0.42
CA LYS A 290 20.38 -26.14 -1.28
C LYS A 290 19.97 -24.84 -1.99
N ARG A 291 20.78 -23.78 -1.92
CA ARG A 291 20.46 -22.47 -2.51
C ARG A 291 20.11 -22.51 -4.00
N HIS A 292 20.85 -23.29 -4.79
CA HIS A 292 20.60 -23.41 -6.23
C HIS A 292 19.23 -24.06 -6.50
N GLU A 293 18.91 -25.10 -5.75
CA GLU A 293 17.62 -25.80 -5.82
C GLU A 293 16.47 -24.87 -5.41
N ALA A 294 16.62 -24.10 -4.34
CA ALA A 294 15.63 -23.12 -3.92
C ALA A 294 15.36 -22.06 -5.00
N ILE A 295 16.41 -21.52 -5.63
CA ILE A 295 16.29 -20.56 -6.74
C ILE A 295 15.50 -21.19 -7.89
N LEU A 296 15.85 -22.42 -8.29
CA LEU A 296 15.17 -23.14 -9.36
C LEU A 296 13.68 -23.37 -9.06
N GLU A 297 13.33 -23.76 -7.83
CA GLU A 297 11.93 -23.91 -7.42
C GLU A 297 11.18 -22.58 -7.39
N GLY A 298 11.88 -21.48 -7.09
CA GLY A 298 11.36 -20.12 -7.23
C GLY A 298 11.02 -19.77 -8.69
N GLU A 299 11.92 -20.08 -9.61
CA GLU A 299 11.71 -19.87 -11.05
C GLU A 299 10.51 -20.68 -11.56
N LYS A 300 10.46 -21.97 -11.24
CA LYS A 300 9.35 -22.86 -11.63
C LYS A 300 8.00 -22.33 -11.14
N ALA A 301 7.90 -22.00 -9.85
CA ALA A 301 6.65 -21.52 -9.28
C ALA A 301 6.21 -20.17 -9.87
N ALA A 302 7.15 -19.29 -10.18
CA ALA A 302 6.83 -18.02 -10.82
C ALA A 302 6.38 -18.20 -12.28
N LEU A 303 6.98 -19.13 -13.02
CA LEU A 303 6.54 -19.50 -14.38
C LEU A 303 5.12 -20.08 -14.36
N GLU A 304 4.80 -20.95 -13.39
CA GLU A 304 3.45 -21.50 -13.21
C GLU A 304 2.41 -20.40 -12.93
N ALA A 305 2.77 -19.37 -12.17
CA ALA A 305 1.89 -18.26 -11.83
C ALA A 305 1.79 -17.18 -12.92
N LEU A 306 2.74 -17.14 -13.87
CA LEU A 306 2.89 -16.07 -14.85
C LEU A 306 1.63 -15.83 -15.71
N PRO A 307 0.90 -16.85 -16.20
CA PRO A 307 -0.33 -16.62 -16.97
C PRO A 307 -1.35 -15.77 -16.20
N LYS A 308 -1.58 -16.09 -14.93
CA LYS A 308 -2.51 -15.34 -14.07
C LYS A 308 -2.04 -13.90 -13.83
N ILE A 309 -0.74 -13.69 -13.67
CA ILE A 309 -0.16 -12.34 -13.55
C ILE A 309 -0.42 -11.55 -14.84
N MET A 310 -0.12 -12.14 -15.99
CA MET A 310 -0.29 -11.48 -17.29
C MET A 310 -1.75 -11.14 -17.58
N ASP A 311 -2.70 -12.00 -17.19
CA ASP A 311 -4.14 -11.70 -17.31
C ASP A 311 -4.55 -10.47 -16.49
N ILE A 312 -4.05 -10.36 -15.25
CA ILE A 312 -4.29 -9.18 -14.41
C ILE A 312 -3.68 -7.93 -15.05
N LEU A 313 -2.43 -8.02 -15.53
CA LEU A 313 -1.75 -6.88 -16.19
C LEU A 313 -2.49 -6.45 -17.46
N ASN A 314 -2.95 -7.40 -18.27
CA ASN A 314 -3.71 -7.11 -19.49
C ASN A 314 -5.04 -6.42 -19.16
N ARG A 315 -5.75 -6.90 -18.13
CA ARG A 315 -6.96 -6.23 -17.64
C ARG A 315 -6.67 -4.79 -17.20
N LEU A 316 -5.61 -4.57 -16.42
CA LEU A 316 -5.25 -3.23 -15.98
C LEU A 316 -4.85 -2.29 -17.14
N ARG A 317 -4.19 -2.81 -18.18
CA ARG A 317 -3.90 -2.05 -19.42
C ARG A 317 -5.18 -1.67 -20.16
N LEU A 318 -6.14 -2.60 -20.28
CA LEU A 318 -7.46 -2.32 -20.89
C LEU A 318 -8.25 -1.28 -20.07
N GLU A 319 -8.10 -1.28 -18.75
CA GLU A 319 -8.67 -0.26 -17.85
C GLU A 319 -7.91 1.08 -17.88
N GLY A 320 -6.79 1.19 -18.60
CA GLY A 320 -5.94 2.39 -18.64
C GLY A 320 -5.22 2.71 -17.33
N ARG A 321 -4.97 1.69 -16.50
CA ARG A 321 -4.38 1.82 -15.15
C ARG A 321 -2.90 1.41 -15.08
N LEU A 322 -2.30 1.00 -16.19
CA LEU A 322 -0.88 0.64 -16.36
C LEU A 322 -0.29 1.29 -17.61
#